data_AF-A0A959FI39-F1
#
_entry.id   AF-A0A959FI39-F1
#
_cell.length_a   1.000
_cell.length_b   1.000
_cell.length_c   1.000
_cell.angle_alpha   90.00
_cell.angle_beta   90.00
_cell.angle_gamma   90.00
#
_symmetry.space_group_name_H-M   'P 1'
#
loop_
_entity.id
_entity.type
_entity.pdbx_description
1 polymer ?
#
loop_
_entity_poly.entity_id
_entity_poly.type
_entity_poly.pdbx_seq_one_letter_code
_entity_poly.pdbx_strand_id
1 'polypeptide(L)'
;MTARTDKLLNLALVLTSLFGYLEWGTDQHMFLLQGEFEILTKLWTDPASAAHPFTLLPLLGQVLLLVTLFQRSPNRWLTFAGIAGIGLLMGMILFIGLLGPSWKLLVSALPFMAIAVWVVVRRWRR
;
A
#
# COMPACT_ATOMS: atom_id res chain seq x y z
N MET A 1 -2.56 1.07 22.71
CA MET A 1 -2.85 -0.26 22.17
C MET A 1 -1.84 -1.21 22.79
N THR A 2 -2.13 -2.51 22.83
CA THR A 2 -1.05 -3.46 23.09
C THR A 2 -0.20 -3.53 21.82
N ALA A 3 1.10 -3.72 21.96
CA ALA A 3 2.00 -3.86 20.81
C ALA A 3 1.52 -4.95 19.84
N ARG A 4 0.83 -5.98 20.33
CA ARG A 4 0.23 -7.05 19.52
C ARG A 4 -0.87 -6.52 18.59
N THR A 5 -1.82 -5.74 19.09
CA THR A 5 -2.88 -5.16 18.25
C THR A 5 -2.28 -4.28 17.16
N ASP A 6 -1.28 -3.46 17.50
CA ASP A 6 -0.63 -2.57 16.54
C ASP A 6 0.07 -3.32 15.40
N LYS A 7 0.71 -4.45 15.70
CA LYS A 7 1.31 -5.32 14.69
C LYS A 7 0.26 -5.97 13.80
N LEU A 8 -0.86 -6.41 14.35
CA LEU A 8 -1.96 -6.97 13.55
C LEU A 8 -2.53 -5.95 12.56
N LEU A 9 -2.64 -4.68 12.97
CA LEU A 9 -3.11 -3.62 12.06
C LEU A 9 -2.11 -3.33 10.95
N ASN A 10 -0.82 -3.23 11.29
CA ASN A 10 0.22 -3.01 10.30
C ASN A 10 0.34 -4.22 9.35
N LEU A 11 0.16 -5.44 9.84
CA LEU A 11 0.13 -6.64 9.00
C LEU A 11 -1.07 -6.61 8.07
N ALA A 12 -2.26 -6.24 8.57
CA ALA A 12 -3.44 -6.12 7.74
C ALA A 12 -3.28 -5.02 6.67
N LEU A 13 -2.61 -3.90 6.98
CA LEU A 13 -2.25 -2.88 5.99
C LEU A 13 -1.35 -3.45 4.88
N VAL A 14 -0.31 -4.21 5.23
CA VAL A 14 0.57 -4.86 4.24
C VAL A 14 -0.19 -5.86 3.39
N LEU A 15 -1.02 -6.72 3.99
CA LEU A 15 -1.74 -7.73 3.22
C LEU A 15 -2.78 -7.11 2.28
N THR A 16 -3.49 -6.07 2.74
CA THR A 16 -4.50 -5.41 1.92
C THR A 16 -3.93 -4.49 0.86
N SER A 17 -2.71 -3.96 1.03
CA SER A 17 -2.06 -3.17 -0.01
C SER A 17 -1.70 -4.01 -1.23
N LEU A 18 -1.35 -5.28 -1.04
CA LEU A 18 -1.01 -6.21 -2.13
C LEU A 18 -2.18 -6.53 -3.08
N PHE A 19 -3.41 -6.35 -2.62
CA PHE A 19 -4.62 -6.62 -3.42
C PHE A 19 -5.02 -5.48 -4.34
N GLY A 20 -4.38 -4.31 -4.27
CA GLY A 20 -4.69 -3.20 -5.16
C GLY A 20 -4.64 -3.64 -6.62
N TYR A 21 -5.66 -3.30 -7.40
CA TYR A 21 -5.78 -3.73 -8.78
C TYR A 21 -5.69 -2.50 -9.69
N LEU A 22 -4.83 -2.59 -10.70
CA LEU A 22 -4.57 -1.56 -11.68
C LEU A 22 -5.13 -2.02 -13.03
N GLU A 23 -5.85 -1.15 -13.72
CA GLU A 23 -6.24 -1.31 -15.12
C GLU A 23 -5.82 -0.07 -15.89
N TRP A 24 -5.26 -0.26 -17.08
CA TRP A 24 -4.93 0.83 -18.00
C TRP A 24 -5.01 0.33 -19.45
N GLY A 25 -5.13 1.26 -20.40
CA GLY A 25 -5.35 0.89 -21.80
C GLY A 25 -6.62 0.04 -21.98
N THR A 26 -6.66 -0.75 -23.05
CA THR A 26 -7.86 -1.54 -23.39
C THR A 26 -7.92 -2.90 -22.69
N ASP A 27 -6.76 -3.51 -22.38
CA ASP A 27 -6.70 -4.88 -21.86
C ASP A 27 -5.53 -5.11 -20.87
N GLN A 28 -4.86 -4.05 -20.44
CA GLN A 28 -3.74 -4.16 -19.50
C GLN A 28 -4.26 -4.04 -18.08
N HIS A 29 -3.92 -5.04 -17.27
CA HIS A 29 -4.34 -5.10 -15.89
C HIS A 29 -3.32 -5.86 -15.06
N MET A 30 -3.22 -5.51 -13.78
CA MET A 30 -2.23 -6.09 -12.89
C MET A 30 -2.61 -5.87 -11.42
N PHE A 31 -2.34 -6.84 -10.57
CA PHE A 31 -2.38 -6.63 -9.12
C PHE A 31 -1.08 -6.00 -8.61
N LEU A 32 -1.14 -5.19 -7.55
CA LEU A 32 0.04 -4.59 -6.96
C LEU A 32 1.07 -5.64 -6.53
N LEU A 33 0.65 -6.81 -6.03
CA LEU A 33 1.57 -7.93 -5.78
C LEU A 33 2.41 -8.30 -7.03
N GLN A 34 1.80 -8.36 -8.20
CA GLN A 34 2.48 -8.67 -9.47
C GLN A 34 3.40 -7.50 -9.88
N GLY A 35 2.90 -6.28 -9.78
CA GLY A 35 3.67 -5.08 -10.12
C GLY A 35 4.89 -4.89 -9.22
N GLU A 36 4.76 -5.10 -7.93
CA GLU A 36 5.87 -5.06 -6.98
C GLU A 36 6.92 -6.13 -7.29
N PHE A 37 6.50 -7.36 -7.60
CA PHE A 37 7.43 -8.41 -8.02
C PHE A 37 8.18 -8.03 -9.31
N GLU A 38 7.48 -7.48 -10.28
CA GLU A 38 8.08 -6.98 -11.53
C GLU A 38 9.07 -5.84 -11.26
N ILE A 39 8.71 -4.87 -10.42
CA ILE A 39 9.62 -3.76 -10.08
C ILE A 39 10.83 -4.26 -9.31
N LEU A 40 10.64 -5.18 -8.34
CA LEU A 40 11.74 -5.76 -7.58
C LEU A 40 12.70 -6.51 -8.51
N THR A 41 12.20 -7.30 -9.46
CA THR A 41 13.06 -7.98 -10.45
C THR A 41 13.77 -7.00 -11.39
N LYS A 42 13.09 -5.93 -11.83
CA LYS A 42 13.71 -4.86 -12.62
C LYS A 42 14.75 -4.06 -11.86
N LEU A 43 14.58 -3.82 -10.56
CA LEU A 43 15.60 -3.16 -9.73
C LEU A 43 16.94 -3.91 -9.71
N TRP A 44 16.95 -5.23 -9.93
CA TRP A 44 18.17 -6.04 -10.02
C TRP A 44 18.73 -6.18 -11.45
N THR A 45 17.92 -5.97 -12.48
CA THR A 45 18.29 -6.24 -13.88
C THR A 45 18.44 -4.97 -14.72
N ASP A 46 17.57 -3.97 -14.51
CA ASP A 46 17.61 -2.64 -15.12
C ASP A 46 17.02 -1.59 -14.16
N PRO A 47 17.83 -1.11 -13.18
CA PRO A 47 17.37 -0.20 -12.14
C PRO A 47 16.83 1.14 -12.67
N ALA A 48 17.37 1.62 -13.80
CA ALA A 48 16.96 2.88 -14.39
C ALA A 48 15.51 2.82 -14.90
N SER A 49 15.11 1.69 -15.49
CA SER A 49 13.74 1.46 -15.95
C SER A 49 12.72 1.32 -14.80
N ALA A 50 13.17 0.89 -13.61
CA ALA A 50 12.33 0.67 -12.44
C ALA A 50 12.15 1.91 -11.55
N ALA A 51 13.01 2.92 -11.72
CA ALA A 51 13.12 4.09 -10.86
C ALA A 51 12.05 5.16 -11.12
N HIS A 52 10.76 4.78 -11.07
CA HIS A 52 9.65 5.72 -11.17
C HIS A 52 9.11 6.10 -9.78
N PRO A 53 8.75 7.36 -9.50
CA PRO A 53 8.24 7.74 -8.18
C PRO A 53 6.98 6.96 -7.77
N PHE A 54 6.08 6.68 -8.72
CA PHE A 54 4.85 5.92 -8.46
C PHE A 54 5.08 4.41 -8.27
N THR A 55 6.28 3.90 -8.49
CA THR A 55 6.65 2.51 -8.21
C THR A 55 7.48 2.42 -6.92
N LEU A 56 8.44 3.32 -6.74
CA LEU A 56 9.33 3.33 -5.59
C LEU A 56 8.66 3.80 -4.29
N LEU A 57 7.82 4.84 -4.35
CA LEU A 57 7.19 5.38 -3.14
C LEU A 57 6.22 4.38 -2.48
N PRO A 58 5.35 3.67 -3.22
CA PRO A 58 4.50 2.63 -2.65
C PRO A 58 5.30 1.45 -2.10
N LEU A 59 6.32 0.99 -2.83
CA LEU A 59 7.25 -0.05 -2.35
C LEU A 59 7.94 0.34 -1.05
N LEU A 60 8.46 1.58 -0.96
CA LEU A 60 9.04 2.11 0.26
C LEU A 60 8.01 2.15 1.39
N GLY A 61 6.79 2.58 1.10
CA GLY A 61 5.68 2.57 2.06
C GLY A 61 5.42 1.17 2.63
N GLN A 62 5.43 0.15 1.76
CA GLN A 62 5.24 -1.24 2.17
C GLN A 62 6.41 -1.77 2.99
N VAL A 63 7.66 -1.45 2.61
CA VAL A 63 8.86 -1.78 3.39
C VAL A 63 8.80 -1.15 4.78
N LEU A 64 8.40 0.12 4.90
CA LEU A 64 8.25 0.79 6.19
C LEU A 64 7.22 0.08 7.09
N LEU A 65 6.05 -0.29 6.53
CA LEU A 65 5.05 -1.06 7.26
C LEU A 65 5.56 -2.43 7.69
N LEU A 66 6.28 -3.15 6.82
CA LEU A 66 6.93 -4.42 7.16
C LEU A 66 7.94 -4.28 8.30
N VAL A 67 8.81 -3.26 8.25
CA VAL A 67 9.79 -2.97 9.31
C VAL A 67 9.10 -2.77 10.66
N THR A 68 7.93 -2.14 10.70
CA THR A 68 7.20 -1.95 11.96
C THR A 68 6.75 -3.25 12.64
N LEU A 69 6.60 -4.35 11.90
CA LEU A 69 6.18 -5.65 12.45
C LEU A 69 7.26 -6.28 13.33
N PHE A 70 8.53 -6.00 13.02
CA PHE A 70 9.69 -6.51 13.74
C PHE A 70 10.07 -5.65 14.95
N GLN A 71 9.49 -4.45 15.10
CA GLN A 71 9.73 -3.61 16.27
C GLN A 71 9.04 -4.16 17.52
N ARG A 72 9.63 -3.99 18.72
CA ARG A 72 8.96 -4.37 19.99
C ARG A 72 7.63 -3.65 20.16
N SER A 73 7.63 -2.35 19.90
CA SER A 73 6.45 -1.50 19.77
C SER A 73 6.49 -0.82 18.39
N PRO A 74 5.45 -0.99 17.55
CA PRO A 74 5.41 -0.33 16.24
C PRO A 74 5.49 1.19 16.37
N ASN A 75 6.47 1.81 15.71
CA ASN A 75 6.63 3.26 15.73
C ASN A 75 5.52 3.94 14.91
N ARG A 76 4.78 4.86 15.54
CA ARG A 76 3.66 5.56 14.91
C ARG A 76 4.07 6.35 13.66
N TRP A 77 5.25 6.96 13.67
CA TRP A 77 5.74 7.75 12.55
C TRP A 77 6.10 6.88 11.35
N LEU A 78 6.70 5.70 11.59
CA LEU A 78 6.94 4.73 10.52
C LEU A 78 5.63 4.17 9.96
N THR A 79 4.65 3.88 10.82
CA THR A 79 3.31 3.50 10.36
C THR A 79 2.66 4.58 9.51
N PHE A 80 2.70 5.85 9.93
CA PHE A 80 2.11 6.94 9.15
C PHE A 80 2.86 7.22 7.84
N ALA A 81 4.19 7.19 7.85
CA ALA A 81 4.99 7.30 6.63
C ALA A 81 4.70 6.13 5.67
N GLY A 82 4.59 4.90 6.20
CA GLY A 82 4.21 3.73 5.44
C GLY A 82 2.82 3.84 4.81
N ILE A 83 1.82 4.23 5.60
CA ILE A 83 0.45 4.50 5.15
C ILE A 83 0.44 5.62 4.10
N ALA A 84 1.19 6.70 4.28
CA ALA A 84 1.23 7.80 3.31
C ALA A 84 1.84 7.36 1.97
N GLY A 85 2.94 6.60 2.00
CA GLY A 85 3.64 6.13 0.81
C GLY A 85 2.76 5.24 -0.07
N ILE A 86 2.17 4.18 0.50
CA ILE A 86 1.32 3.25 -0.26
C ILE A 86 -0.12 3.76 -0.41
N GLY A 87 -0.60 4.53 0.56
CA GLY A 87 -1.95 5.12 0.55
C GLY A 87 -2.13 6.20 -0.50
N LEU A 88 -1.06 6.87 -0.95
CA LEU A 88 -1.14 7.74 -2.11
C LEU A 88 -1.55 6.96 -3.37
N LEU A 89 -0.90 5.81 -3.62
CA LEU A 89 -1.23 4.95 -4.76
C LEU A 89 -2.62 4.34 -4.60
N MET A 90 -2.93 3.75 -3.43
CA MET A 90 -4.24 3.15 -3.17
C MET A 90 -5.37 4.18 -3.23
N GLY A 91 -5.12 5.41 -2.78
CA GLY A 91 -6.04 6.54 -2.89
C GLY A 91 -6.31 6.92 -4.34
N MET A 92 -5.27 6.93 -5.20
CA MET A 92 -5.44 7.12 -6.64
C MET A 92 -6.25 5.98 -7.28
N ILE A 93 -5.97 4.72 -6.95
CA ILE A 93 -6.73 3.56 -7.46
C ILE A 93 -8.20 3.69 -7.06
N LEU A 94 -8.47 4.02 -5.79
CA LEU A 94 -9.83 4.23 -5.31
C LEU A 94 -10.51 5.40 -6.04
N PHE A 95 -9.81 6.52 -6.21
CA PHE A 95 -10.32 7.70 -6.91
C PHE A 95 -10.68 7.40 -8.37
N ILE A 96 -9.80 6.70 -9.09
CA ILE A 96 -10.05 6.28 -10.47
C ILE A 96 -11.21 5.28 -10.52
N GLY A 97 -11.27 4.33 -9.58
CA GLY A 97 -12.37 3.37 -9.46
C GLY A 97 -13.72 4.01 -9.13
N LEU A 98 -13.74 5.16 -8.45
CA LEU A 98 -14.95 5.93 -8.16
C LEU A 98 -15.46 6.71 -9.38
N LEU A 99 -14.55 7.24 -10.20
CA LEU A 99 -14.89 8.01 -11.40
C LEU A 99 -15.13 7.15 -12.64
N GLY A 100 -14.53 5.96 -12.67
CA GLY A 100 -14.56 5.04 -13.80
C GLY A 100 -15.62 3.93 -13.68
N PRO A 101 -15.79 3.13 -14.73
CA PRO A 101 -16.73 1.99 -14.73
C PRO A 101 -16.19 0.76 -13.98
N SER A 102 -14.91 0.75 -13.63
CA SER A 102 -14.22 -0.44 -13.11
C SER A 102 -14.40 -0.60 -11.60
N TRP A 103 -15.47 -1.30 -11.22
CA TRP A 103 -15.73 -1.69 -9.83
C TRP A 103 -14.59 -2.50 -9.19
N LYS A 104 -13.78 -3.20 -9.98
CA LYS A 104 -12.61 -3.96 -9.53
C LYS A 104 -11.58 -3.05 -8.85
N LEU A 105 -11.29 -1.88 -9.41
CA LEU A 105 -10.37 -0.90 -8.83
C LEU A 105 -10.86 -0.48 -7.44
N LEU A 106 -12.15 -0.14 -7.36
CA LEU A 106 -12.79 0.30 -6.13
C LEU A 106 -12.75 -0.79 -5.05
N VAL A 107 -13.23 -2.00 -5.35
CA VAL A 107 -13.27 -3.11 -4.38
C VAL A 107 -11.87 -3.54 -3.94
N SER A 108 -10.89 -3.48 -4.84
CA SER A 108 -9.51 -3.84 -4.52
C SER A 108 -8.83 -2.86 -3.55
N ALA A 109 -9.12 -1.56 -3.67
CA ALA A 109 -8.49 -0.52 -2.86
C ALA A 109 -9.19 -0.30 -1.50
N LEU A 110 -10.48 -0.62 -1.41
CA LEU A 110 -11.31 -0.40 -0.22
C LEU A 110 -10.77 -1.06 1.06
N PRO A 111 -10.34 -2.34 1.08
CA PRO A 111 -9.85 -2.99 2.29
C PRO A 111 -8.67 -2.24 2.91
N PHE A 112 -7.71 -1.83 2.08
CA PHE A 112 -6.57 -1.05 2.55
C PHE A 112 -7.02 0.31 3.08
N MET A 113 -7.85 1.03 2.33
CA MET A 113 -8.30 2.37 2.72
C MET A 113 -9.10 2.37 4.03
N ALA A 114 -9.96 1.37 4.24
CA ALA A 114 -10.71 1.22 5.47
C ALA A 114 -9.79 1.00 6.68
N ILE A 115 -8.79 0.12 6.56
CA ILE A 115 -7.83 -0.16 7.64
C ILE A 115 -6.93 1.06 7.87
N ALA A 116 -6.47 1.72 6.81
CA ALA A 116 -5.63 2.92 6.90
C ALA A 116 -6.34 4.05 7.65
N VAL A 117 -7.58 4.37 7.28
CA VAL A 117 -8.39 5.37 7.98
C VAL A 117 -8.60 4.96 9.44
N TRP A 118 -8.93 3.70 9.71
CA TRP A 118 -9.13 3.22 11.07
C TRP A 118 -7.86 3.35 11.94
N VAL A 119 -6.69 2.99 11.39
CA VAL A 119 -5.39 3.14 12.06
C VAL A 119 -5.08 4.60 12.35
N VAL A 120 -5.24 5.48 11.35
CA VAL A 120 -4.97 6.91 11.48
C VAL A 120 -5.89 7.53 12.54
N VAL A 121 -7.21 7.33 12.44
CA VAL A 121 -8.18 7.91 13.39
C VAL A 121 -7.93 7.43 14.82
N ARG A 122 -7.62 6.14 15.02
CA ARG A 122 -7.34 5.60 16.36
C ARG A 122 -6.02 6.10 16.95
N ARG A 123 -5.00 6.32 16.13
CA ARG A 123 -3.67 6.72 16.59
C ARG A 123 -3.49 8.23 16.67
N TRP A 124 -4.24 9.02 15.91
CA TRP A 124 -4.22 10.48 15.99
C TRP A 124 -4.72 11.00 17.35
N ARG A 125 -5.66 10.28 17.98
CA ARG A 125 -6.22 10.65 19.29
C ARG A 125 -5.34 10.27 20.50
N ARG A 126 -4.06 9.90 20.30
CA ARG A 126 -3.12 9.47 21.34
C ARG A 126 -1.75 10.13 21.18
#